data_AF-A0A2X1NH19-F1
#
_entry.id   AF-A0A2X1NH19-F1
#
_cell.length_a   1.000
_cell.length_b   1.000
_cell.length_c   1.000
_cell.angle_alpha   90.00
_cell.angle_beta   90.00
_cell.angle_gamma   90.00
#
_symmetry.space_group_name_H-M   'P 1'
#
loop_
_entity.id
_entity.type
_entity.pdbx_description
1 polymer ?
#
loop_
_entity_poly.entity_id
_entity_poly.type
_entity_poly.pdbx_seq_one_letter_code
_entity_poly.pdbx_strand_id
1 'polypeptide(L)' 'MKAGNIDAAVELSHQTNTLPEITGRVCPQDRLCEGACTIRDEHGAGNYRHIERYISDQRWRKVAS' A
#
# COMPACT_ATOMS: atom_id res chain seq x y z
N MET A 1 -7.08 6.19 2.75
CA MET A 1 -6.33 7.33 3.32
C MET A 1 -7.29 8.43 3.73
N LYS A 2 -7.78 8.44 4.97
CA LYS A 2 -8.73 9.49 5.40
C LYS A 2 -8.07 10.82 5.77
N ALA A 3 -6.74 10.83 6.01
CA ALA A 3 -6.02 12.01 6.52
C ALA A 3 -5.06 12.68 5.51
N GLY A 4 -4.94 12.17 4.27
CA GLY A 4 -4.07 12.77 3.23
C GLY A 4 -2.56 12.82 3.51
N ASN A 5 -2.11 12.37 4.69
CA ASN A 5 -0.71 12.42 5.08
C ASN A 5 0.08 11.25 4.49
N ILE A 6 0.72 11.50 3.34
CA ILE A 6 1.51 10.50 2.62
C ILE A 6 2.79 10.14 3.38
N ASP A 7 3.46 11.12 3.98
CA ASP A 7 4.75 10.88 4.63
C ASP A 7 4.59 9.98 5.86
N ALA A 8 3.53 10.20 6.66
CA ALA A 8 3.21 9.32 7.78
C ALA A 8 2.79 7.91 7.31
N ALA A 9 2.13 7.79 6.16
CA ALA A 9 1.74 6.49 5.61
C ALA A 9 2.96 5.70 5.10
N VAL A 10 3.92 6.38 4.48
CA VAL A 10 5.20 5.79 4.06
C VAL A 10 5.97 5.32 5.29
N GLU A 11 6.13 6.18 6.30
CA GLU A 11 6.83 5.83 7.54
C GLU A 11 6.20 4.61 8.22
N LEU A 12 4.87 4.59 8.33
CA LEU A 12 4.14 3.46 8.89
C LEU A 12 4.38 2.17 8.09
N SER A 13 4.44 2.25 6.76
CA SER A 13 4.71 1.10 5.91
C SER A 13 6.13 0.55 6.14
N HIS A 14 7.10 1.43 6.37
CA HIS A 14 8.48 1.04 6.65
C HIS A 14 8.71 0.42 8.04
N GLN A 15 7.81 0.65 9.00
CA GLN A 15 7.94 0.08 10.35
C GLN A 15 7.93 -1.45 10.36
N THR A 16 7.22 -2.07 9.41
CA THR A 16 7.05 -3.53 9.35
C THR A 16 7.58 -4.16 8.07
N ASN A 17 8.02 -3.35 7.11
CA ASN A 17 8.50 -3.81 5.81
C ASN A 17 9.63 -2.89 5.34
N THR A 18 10.82 -3.44 5.12
CA THR A 18 11.98 -2.64 4.71
C THR A 18 11.94 -2.21 3.24
N LEU A 19 11.07 -2.82 2.41
CA LEU A 19 10.98 -2.58 0.96
C LEU A 19 9.52 -2.47 0.46
N PRO A 20 8.70 -1.54 1.01
CA PRO A 20 7.31 -1.37 0.62
C PRO A 20 7.12 -0.98 -0.85
N GLU A 21 8.12 -0.32 -1.45
CA GLU A 21 8.12 0.10 -2.85
C GLU A 21 8.21 -1.07 -3.84
N ILE A 22 8.75 -2.19 -3.38
CA ILE A 22 8.84 -3.43 -4.15
C ILE A 22 7.60 -4.27 -3.89
N THR A 23 7.22 -4.47 -2.62
CA THR A 23 6.06 -5.30 -2.27
C THR A 23 4.75 -4.75 -2.83
N GLY A 24 4.56 -3.43 -2.86
CA GLY A 24 3.39 -2.81 -3.48
C GLY A 24 3.26 -3.10 -4.99
N ARG A 25 4.35 -3.53 -5.64
CA ARG A 25 4.38 -3.88 -7.07
C ARG A 25 4.31 -5.39 -7.31
N VAL A 26 5.04 -6.19 -6.54
CA VAL A 26 5.24 -7.62 -6.83
C VAL A 26 4.41 -8.56 -5.94
N CYS A 27 3.89 -8.08 -4.81
CA CYS A 27 3.16 -8.94 -3.87
C CYS A 27 1.90 -9.51 -4.54
N PRO A 28 1.62 -10.83 -4.46
CA PRO A 28 0.37 -11.43 -4.93
C PRO A 28 -0.76 -11.17 -3.91
N GLN A 29 -1.15 -9.90 -3.76
CA GLN A 29 -2.09 -9.46 -2.73
C GLN A 29 -3.47 -10.13 -2.82
N ASP A 30 -3.89 -10.51 -4.03
CA ASP A 30 -5.12 -11.27 -4.31
C ASP A 30 -5.17 -12.62 -3.56
N ARG A 31 -4.00 -13.22 -3.31
CA ARG A 31 -3.85 -14.48 -2.56
C ARG A 31 -3.53 -14.27 -1.08
N LEU A 32 -3.25 -13.02 -0.68
CA LEU A 32 -2.83 -12.65 0.67
C LEU A 32 -3.85 -11.68 1.27
N CYS A 33 -3.50 -10.40 1.38
CA CYS A 33 -4.28 -9.37 2.07
C CYS A 33 -5.70 -9.23 1.48
N GLU A 34 -5.80 -9.14 0.16
CA GLU A 34 -7.08 -9.01 -0.56
C GLU A 34 -7.85 -10.34 -0.56
N GLY A 35 -7.13 -11.46 -0.59
CA GLY A 35 -7.69 -12.81 -0.48
C GLY A 35 -8.34 -13.11 0.86
N ALA A 36 -7.82 -12.52 1.94
CA ALA A 36 -8.31 -12.65 3.31
C ALA A 36 -9.25 -11.52 3.75
N CYS A 37 -9.62 -10.61 2.84
CA CYS A 37 -10.48 -9.47 3.16
C CYS A 37 -11.90 -9.93 3.52
N THR A 38 -12.32 -9.69 4.76
CA THR A 38 -13.60 -10.18 5.32
C THR A 38 -14.84 -9.51 4.73
N ILE A 39 -14.68 -8.34 4.11
CA ILE A 39 -15.78 -7.56 3.49
C ILE A 39 -15.76 -7.64 1.96
N ARG A 40 -14.92 -8.52 1.39
CA ARG A 40 -14.70 -8.63 -0.06
C ARG A 40 -15.99 -8.89 -0.83
N ASP A 41 -16.83 -9.78 -0.32
CA ASP A 41 -17.99 -10.27 -1.08
C ASP A 41 -19.10 -9.21 -1.18
N GLU A 42 -19.13 -8.25 -0.23
CA GLU A 42 -20.11 -7.17 -0.20
C GLU A 42 -19.59 -5.86 -0.83
N HIS A 43 -18.29 -5.56 -0.68
CA HIS A 43 -17.71 -4.26 -1.01
C HIS A 43 -16.51 -4.33 -1.98
N GLY A 44 -16.15 -5.52 -2.44
CA GLY A 44 -14.86 -5.77 -3.10
C GLY A 44 -13.71 -5.84 -2.08
N ALA A 45 -12.62 -6.48 -2.47
CA ALA A 45 -11.42 -6.45 -1.64
C ALA A 45 -10.89 -5.01 -1.58
N GLY A 46 -10.47 -4.56 -0.40
CA GLY A 46 -9.81 -3.27 -0.28
C GLY A 46 -8.57 -3.23 -1.19
N ASN A 47 -8.44 -2.21 -2.03
CA ASN A 47 -7.32 -2.04 -2.97
C ASN A 47 -6.01 -1.68 -2.26
N TYR A 48 -5.53 -2.56 -1.37
CA TYR A 48 -4.29 -2.37 -0.61
C TYR A 48 -3.10 -2.20 -1.53
N ARG A 49 -3.03 -2.96 -2.62
CA ARG A 49 -1.98 -2.83 -3.64
C ARG A 49 -1.89 -1.41 -4.17
N HIS A 50 -3.04 -0.82 -4.53
CA HIS A 50 -3.06 0.51 -5.12
C HIS A 50 -2.60 1.56 -4.10
N ILE A 51 -2.98 1.40 -2.84
CA ILE A 51 -2.60 2.30 -1.76
C ILE A 51 -1.09 2.22 -1.48
N GLU A 52 -0.53 1.02 -1.31
CA GLU A 52 0.91 0.81 -1.08
C GLU A 52 1.74 1.32 -2.24
N ARG A 53 1.35 1.01 -3.48
CA ARG A 53 2.04 1.53 -4.66
C ARG A 53 1.96 3.06 -4.72
N TYR A 54 0.78 3.63 -4.47
CA TYR A 54 0.59 5.07 -4.55
C TYR A 54 1.47 5.83 -3.54
N ILE A 55 1.56 5.41 -2.28
CA ILE A 55 2.42 6.09 -1.29
C ILE A 55 3.89 6.00 -1.66
N SER A 56 4.35 4.82 -2.09
CA SER A 56 5.73 4.61 -2.49
C SER A 56 6.10 5.44 -3.72
N ASP A 57 5.22 5.51 -4.72
CA ASP A 57 5.43 6.33 -5.92
C ASP A 57 5.46 7.83 -5.59
N GLN A 58 4.61 8.31 -4.66
CA GLN A 58 4.63 9.70 -4.19
C GLN A 58 5.93 10.03 -3.44
N ARG A 59 6.43 9.12 -2.59
CA ARG A 59 7.71 9.28 -1.91
C ARG A 59 8.86 9.37 -2.91
N TRP A 60 8.89 8.48 -3.90
CA TRP A 60 9.94 8.48 -4.93
C TRP A 60 9.99 9.80 -5.71
N ARG A 61 8.82 10.36 -6.07
CA ARG A 61 8.74 11.67 -6.73
C ARG A 61 9.31 12.82 -5.89
N LYS A 62 9.25 12.73 -4.56
CA LYS A 62 9.88 13.72 -3.65
C LYS A 62 11.39 13.52 -3.46
N VAL A 63 11.93 12.31 -3.66
CA VAL A 63 13.40 12.04 -3.57
C VAL A 63 14.10 12.37 -4.89
N ALA A 64 13.42 12.14 -6.01
CA ALA A 64 13.97 12.35 -7.34
C ALA A 64 13.97 13.82 -7.81
N SER A 65 13.53 14.75 -6.95
CA SER A 65 13.52 16.21 -7.16
C SER A 65 14.59 16.88 -6.34
#